data_AF-A0A9X8H8R1-F1
#
_entry.id   AF-A0A9X8H8R1-F1
#
_cell.length_a   1.000
_cell.length_b   1.000
_cell.length_c   1.000
_cell.angle_alpha   90.00
_cell.angle_beta   90.00
_cell.angle_gamma   90.00
#
_symmetry.space_group_name_H-M   'P 1'
#
loop_
_entity.id
_entity.type
_entity.pdbx_description
1 polymer ?
#
loop_
_entity_poly.entity_id
_entity_poly.type
_entity_poly.pdbx_seq_one_letter_code
_entity_poly.pdbx_strand_id
1 'polypeptide(L)'
;MWWGVAVFNPLLSFLSLGVMPLSTINMFKNTVLSKMALVVGGHTFETLVTLDAFIVLSGAVLTAYVGINDSTNSSSVLVLELTILTVTTRLIRRLASDRVVPPFLLHENTWRGTNHWILWGYFAVATSLVLVLRGDVETLSGVYTYAFLGLMTLFGSGCMLLKYKRAALPRDVIAPW
;
A
#
# COMPACT_ATOMS: atom_id res chain seq x y z
N MET A 1 1.95 -9.58 12.69
CA MET A 1 1.65 -9.46 11.24
C MET A 1 2.22 -10.62 10.43
N TRP A 2 3.52 -10.95 10.54
CA TRP A 2 4.13 -12.03 9.74
C TRP A 2 3.55 -13.41 10.03
N TRP A 3 3.25 -13.70 11.31
CA TRP A 3 2.57 -14.94 11.70
C TRP A 3 1.18 -15.08 11.05
N GLY A 4 0.42 -13.99 10.96
CA GLY A 4 -0.89 -13.99 10.32
C GLY A 4 -0.78 -14.37 8.84
N VAL A 5 0.12 -13.75 8.10
CA VAL A 5 0.36 -14.07 6.68
C VAL A 5 0.84 -15.52 6.51
N ALA A 6 1.74 -15.98 7.40
CA ALA A 6 2.27 -17.34 7.37
C ALA A 6 1.20 -18.43 7.62
N VAL A 7 0.15 -18.12 8.37
CA VAL A 7 -0.94 -19.06 8.66
C VAL A 7 -2.09 -18.92 7.65
N PHE A 8 -2.55 -17.70 7.38
CA PHE A 8 -3.73 -17.46 6.54
C PHE A 8 -3.46 -17.76 5.06
N ASN A 9 -2.29 -17.41 4.50
CA ASN A 9 -2.05 -17.62 3.07
C ASN A 9 -2.05 -19.10 2.66
N PRO A 10 -1.31 -20.00 3.36
CA PRO A 10 -1.38 -21.43 3.04
C PRO A 10 -2.76 -22.02 3.31
N LEU A 11 -3.43 -21.60 4.38
CA LEU A 11 -4.74 -22.11 4.73
C LEU A 11 -5.78 -21.72 3.67
N LEU A 12 -5.81 -20.47 3.22
CA LEU A 12 -6.68 -20.02 2.13
C LEU A 12 -6.37 -20.73 0.82
N SER A 13 -5.10 -20.96 0.51
CA SER A 13 -4.70 -21.73 -0.68
C SER A 13 -5.21 -23.16 -0.61
N PHE A 14 -5.08 -23.82 0.54
CA PHE A 14 -5.56 -25.19 0.75
C PHE A 14 -7.10 -25.28 0.65
N LEU A 15 -7.83 -24.37 1.31
CA LEU A 15 -9.30 -24.34 1.21
C LEU A 15 -9.76 -24.05 -0.22
N SER A 16 -9.07 -23.17 -0.95
CA SER A 16 -9.41 -22.85 -2.34
C SER A 16 -9.29 -24.08 -3.25
N LEU A 17 -8.25 -24.88 -3.09
CA LEU A 17 -8.07 -26.15 -3.83
C LEU A 17 -9.10 -27.22 -3.45
N GLY A 18 -9.59 -27.20 -2.21
CA GLY A 18 -10.65 -28.11 -1.76
C GLY A 18 -12.04 -27.75 -2.30
N VAL A 19 -12.29 -26.48 -2.62
CA VAL A 19 -13.59 -26.00 -3.12
C VAL A 19 -13.68 -26.04 -4.65
N MET A 20 -12.58 -25.79 -5.36
CA MET A 20 -12.61 -25.62 -6.83
C MET A 20 -11.39 -26.28 -7.52
N PRO A 21 -11.56 -26.93 -8.70
CA PRO A 21 -10.45 -27.48 -9.44
C PRO A 21 -9.51 -26.38 -9.98
N LEU A 22 -8.21 -26.70 -10.04
CA LEU A 22 -7.14 -25.79 -10.42
C LEU A 22 -7.31 -25.16 -11.82
N SER A 23 -7.97 -25.87 -12.73
CA SER A 23 -8.30 -25.39 -14.08
C SER A 23 -9.24 -24.18 -14.06
N THR A 24 -10.24 -24.17 -13.18
CA THR A 24 -11.20 -23.07 -13.05
C THR A 24 -10.60 -21.89 -12.28
N ILE A 25 -9.72 -22.15 -11.30
CA ILE A 25 -8.98 -21.11 -10.58
C ILE A 25 -8.07 -20.33 -11.53
N ASN A 26 -7.39 -21.02 -12.45
CA ASN A 26 -6.50 -20.38 -13.41
C ASN A 26 -7.24 -19.56 -14.49
N MET A 27 -8.51 -19.90 -14.75
CA MET A 27 -9.38 -19.16 -15.67
C MET A 27 -9.91 -17.86 -15.05
N PHE A 28 -10.14 -17.83 -13.73
CA PHE A 28 -10.72 -16.70 -13.01
C PHE A 28 -9.77 -16.12 -11.94
N LYS A 29 -8.47 -16.00 -12.23
CA LYS A 29 -7.44 -15.55 -11.25
C LYS A 29 -7.80 -14.25 -10.51
N ASN A 30 -8.48 -13.33 -11.18
CA ASN A 30 -8.79 -12.01 -10.65
C ASN A 30 -10.07 -11.99 -9.79
N THR A 31 -10.88 -13.04 -9.89
CA THR A 31 -12.21 -13.15 -9.25
C THR A 31 -12.39 -14.48 -8.52
N VAL A 32 -11.31 -15.19 -8.20
CA VAL A 32 -11.32 -16.51 -7.54
C VAL A 32 -12.17 -16.49 -6.28
N LEU A 33 -12.03 -15.44 -5.45
CA LEU A 33 -12.75 -15.35 -4.17
C LEU A 33 -14.28 -15.24 -4.37
N SER A 34 -14.70 -14.44 -5.36
CA SER A 34 -16.11 -14.27 -5.74
C SER A 34 -16.69 -15.58 -6.29
N LYS A 35 -15.95 -16.31 -7.14
CA LYS A 35 -16.38 -17.61 -7.68
C LYS A 35 -16.34 -18.73 -6.65
N MET A 36 -15.41 -18.70 -5.71
CA MET A 36 -15.40 -19.62 -4.58
C MET A 36 -16.61 -19.39 -3.66
N ALA A 37 -16.96 -18.13 -3.40
CA ALA A 37 -18.15 -17.77 -2.64
C ALA A 37 -19.45 -18.24 -3.32
N LEU A 38 -19.52 -18.14 -4.66
CA LEU A 38 -20.64 -18.66 -5.45
C LEU A 38 -20.81 -20.18 -5.29
N VAL A 39 -19.72 -20.94 -5.32
CA VAL A 39 -19.75 -22.41 -5.17
C VAL A 39 -20.14 -22.84 -3.75
N VAL A 40 -19.68 -22.11 -2.73
CA VAL A 40 -19.93 -22.46 -1.32
C VAL A 40 -21.32 -22.04 -0.84
N GLY A 41 -21.78 -20.85 -1.23
CA GLY A 41 -22.96 -20.21 -0.64
C GLY A 41 -23.95 -19.61 -1.63
N GLY A 42 -23.78 -19.86 -2.94
CA GLY A 42 -24.66 -19.33 -3.98
C GLY A 42 -24.49 -17.82 -4.22
N HIS A 43 -25.39 -17.24 -5.01
CA HIS A 43 -25.30 -15.84 -5.46
C HIS A 43 -25.32 -14.81 -4.31
N THR A 44 -26.03 -15.10 -3.22
CA THR A 44 -26.09 -14.19 -2.05
C THR A 44 -24.72 -14.07 -1.37
N PHE A 45 -23.94 -15.15 -1.35
CA PHE A 45 -22.61 -15.13 -0.73
C PHE A 45 -21.57 -14.49 -1.66
N GLU A 46 -21.70 -14.68 -2.98
CA GLU A 46 -20.90 -13.98 -3.99
C GLU A 46 -21.01 -12.46 -3.85
N THR A 47 -22.23 -11.92 -3.70
CA THR A 47 -22.45 -10.47 -3.58
C THR A 47 -21.91 -9.89 -2.29
N LEU A 48 -22.09 -10.57 -1.15
CA LEU A 48 -21.56 -10.13 0.14
C LEU A 48 -20.03 -10.05 0.14
N VAL A 49 -19.36 -11.10 -0.36
CA VAL A 49 -17.89 -11.15 -0.41
C VAL A 49 -17.33 -10.12 -1.39
N THR A 50 -17.99 -9.92 -2.53
CA THR A 50 -17.56 -8.91 -3.52
C THR A 50 -17.72 -7.49 -2.98
N LEU A 51 -18.80 -7.23 -2.23
CA LEU A 51 -19.04 -5.93 -1.61
C LEU A 51 -18.01 -5.63 -0.50
N ASP A 52 -17.71 -6.61 0.35
CA ASP A 52 -16.66 -6.50 1.36
C ASP A 52 -15.29 -6.22 0.71
N ALA A 53 -14.92 -7.01 -0.30
CA ALA A 53 -13.67 -6.82 -1.04
C ALA A 53 -13.58 -5.42 -1.67
N PHE A 54 -14.68 -4.88 -2.20
CA PHE A 54 -14.74 -3.52 -2.74
C PHE A 54 -14.55 -2.44 -1.67
N ILE A 55 -15.18 -2.58 -0.51
CA ILE A 55 -15.03 -1.64 0.61
C ILE A 55 -13.58 -1.67 1.13
N VAL A 56 -13.00 -2.86 1.29
CA VAL A 56 -11.60 -3.01 1.76
C VAL A 56 -10.62 -2.40 0.75
N LEU A 57 -10.78 -2.70 -0.55
CA LEU A 57 -9.87 -2.19 -1.59
C LEU A 57 -10.00 -0.67 -1.77
N SER A 58 -11.22 -0.14 -1.73
CA SER A 58 -11.44 1.32 -1.77
C SER A 58 -10.93 2.03 -0.52
N GLY A 59 -11.05 1.40 0.66
CA GLY A 59 -10.46 1.88 1.91
C GLY A 59 -8.93 2.00 1.85
N ALA A 60 -8.25 1.08 1.17
CA ALA A 60 -6.80 1.17 0.94
C ALA A 60 -6.41 2.37 0.05
N VAL A 61 -7.21 2.70 -0.96
CA VAL A 61 -6.99 3.91 -1.78
C VAL A 61 -7.29 5.18 -0.99
N LEU A 62 -8.38 5.19 -0.21
CA LEU A 62 -8.73 6.30 0.65
C LEU A 62 -7.67 6.56 1.72
N THR A 63 -7.01 5.49 2.20
CA THR A 63 -5.86 5.57 3.12
C THR A 63 -4.71 6.35 2.50
N ALA A 64 -4.41 6.14 1.21
CA ALA A 64 -3.40 6.93 0.52
C ALA A 64 -3.82 8.40 0.32
N TYR A 65 -5.13 8.70 0.32
CA TYR A 65 -5.70 10.01 0.06
C TYR A 65 -5.92 10.88 1.31
N VAL A 66 -6.48 10.33 2.39
CA VAL A 66 -6.88 11.08 3.61
C VAL A 66 -5.68 11.68 4.34
N GLY A 67 -4.48 11.14 4.14
CA GLY A 67 -3.23 11.73 4.62
C GLY A 67 -2.80 13.05 3.95
N ILE A 68 -3.59 13.62 3.03
CA ILE A 68 -3.29 14.87 2.32
C ILE A 68 -3.91 16.10 3.02
N ASN A 69 -4.96 15.91 3.82
CA ASN A 69 -5.70 17.02 4.44
C ASN A 69 -5.15 17.52 5.78
N ASP A 70 -4.16 16.83 6.35
CA ASP A 70 -3.59 17.22 7.64
C ASP A 70 -2.42 18.20 7.43
N SER A 71 -2.79 19.45 7.11
CA SER A 71 -1.91 20.61 7.29
C SER A 71 -2.39 21.36 8.53
N THR A 72 -2.16 20.75 9.69
CA THR A 72 -2.40 21.45 10.96
C THR A 72 -1.20 21.32 11.88
N ASN A 73 -0.78 22.50 12.32
CA ASN A 73 0.25 22.77 13.31
C ASN A 73 0.10 21.85 14.54
N SER A 74 1.26 21.45 15.06
CA SER A 74 1.53 20.81 16.36
C SER A 74 0.37 20.65 17.35
N SER A 75 0.35 19.47 17.99
CA SER A 75 -0.36 19.13 19.25
C SER A 75 -1.73 18.47 19.10
N SER A 76 -1.76 17.19 18.72
CA SER A 76 -2.78 16.24 19.19
C SER A 76 -2.27 14.81 19.02
N VAL A 77 -1.88 14.22 20.15
CA VAL A 77 -1.39 12.84 20.33
C VAL A 77 -2.51 11.79 20.16
N LEU A 78 -3.69 12.17 19.64
CA LEU A 78 -4.88 11.31 19.55
C LEU A 78 -5.05 10.58 18.20
N VAL A 79 -4.07 10.64 17.29
CA VAL A 79 -4.12 9.94 16.00
C VAL A 79 -3.07 8.82 15.94
N LEU A 80 -2.81 8.17 17.08
CA LEU A 80 -1.76 7.14 17.17
C LEU A 80 -2.14 5.83 16.45
N GLU A 81 -3.43 5.51 16.29
CA GLU A 81 -3.86 4.35 15.51
C GLU A 81 -3.98 4.60 13.99
N LEU A 82 -3.97 5.87 13.54
CA LEU A 82 -4.07 6.26 12.13
C LEU A 82 -2.71 6.68 11.53
N THR A 83 -1.59 6.26 12.13
CA THR A 83 -0.25 6.69 11.70
C THR A 83 0.19 6.04 10.38
N ILE A 84 -0.40 4.89 10.00
CA ILE A 84 -0.14 4.22 8.71
C ILE A 84 -0.76 4.99 7.52
N LEU A 85 -1.69 5.92 7.77
CA LEU A 85 -2.53 6.58 6.77
C LEU A 85 -1.94 7.88 6.15
N THR A 86 -0.79 8.37 6.63
CA THR A 86 -0.26 9.72 6.26
C THR A 86 1.13 9.68 5.57
N VAL A 87 1.63 8.50 5.25
CA VAL A 87 3.03 8.30 4.87
C VAL A 87 3.41 9.04 3.58
N THR A 88 2.57 9.03 2.55
CA THR A 88 2.90 9.60 1.22
C THR A 88 3.14 11.11 1.29
N THR A 89 2.22 11.86 1.90
CA THR A 89 2.34 13.32 2.03
C THR A 89 3.49 13.71 2.95
N ARG A 90 3.65 13.00 4.08
CA ARG A 90 4.74 13.27 5.02
C ARG A 90 6.11 12.96 4.41
N LEU A 91 6.22 11.89 3.63
CA LEU A 91 7.45 11.54 2.90
C LEU A 91 7.79 12.63 1.89
N ILE A 92 6.84 13.02 1.03
CA ILE A 92 7.08 14.05 0.00
C ILE A 92 7.41 15.39 0.66
N ARG A 93 6.74 15.77 1.75
CA ARG A 93 7.06 16.99 2.50
C ARG A 93 8.48 16.97 3.06
N ARG A 94 8.94 15.85 3.63
CA ARG A 94 10.32 15.69 4.12
C ARG A 94 11.35 15.71 2.99
N LEU A 95 11.08 15.02 1.88
CA LEU A 95 11.95 15.08 0.70
C LEU A 95 12.02 16.49 0.10
N ALA A 96 10.93 17.27 0.20
CA ALA A 96 10.87 18.63 -0.30
C ALA A 96 11.62 19.60 0.63
N SER A 97 11.54 19.42 1.96
CA SER A 97 12.37 20.17 2.90
C SER A 97 13.86 19.88 2.71
N ASP A 98 14.18 18.64 2.33
CA ASP A 98 15.54 18.21 2.00
C ASP A 98 15.97 18.63 0.58
N ARG A 99 15.17 19.44 -0.12
CA ARG A 99 15.39 19.94 -1.50
C ARG A 99 15.58 18.84 -2.56
N VAL A 100 15.18 17.60 -2.28
CA VAL A 100 15.27 16.47 -3.21
C VAL A 100 14.17 16.53 -4.26
N VAL A 101 12.99 17.04 -3.90
CA VAL A 101 11.87 17.27 -4.83
C VAL A 101 11.62 18.77 -5.01
N PRO A 102 11.12 19.19 -6.18
CA PRO A 102 10.95 20.61 -6.48
C PRO A 102 9.92 21.27 -5.54
N PRO A 103 10.15 22.55 -5.18
CA PRO A 103 9.38 23.24 -4.14
C PRO A 103 7.91 23.49 -4.51
N PHE A 104 7.51 23.30 -5.78
CA PHE A 104 6.12 23.47 -6.21
C PHE A 104 5.16 22.49 -5.52
N LEU A 105 5.63 21.31 -5.08
CA LEU A 105 4.79 20.34 -4.37
C LEU A 105 4.43 20.80 -2.94
N LEU A 106 5.13 21.81 -2.41
CA LEU A 106 4.89 22.41 -1.10
C LEU A 106 3.94 23.62 -1.14
N HIS A 107 3.41 23.97 -2.32
CA HIS A 107 2.52 25.12 -2.43
C HIS A 107 1.17 24.85 -1.77
N GLU A 108 0.98 25.41 -0.58
CA GLU A 108 -0.26 25.31 0.21
C GLU A 108 -1.30 26.34 -0.28
N ASN A 109 -2.57 25.93 -0.34
CA ASN A 109 -3.66 26.85 -0.64
C ASN A 109 -4.13 27.55 0.65
N THR A 110 -4.27 28.88 0.63
CA THR A 110 -4.55 29.71 1.82
C THR A 110 -5.90 29.42 2.49
N TRP A 111 -6.87 28.84 1.77
CA TRP A 111 -8.23 28.60 2.29
C TRP A 111 -8.43 27.26 2.98
N ARG A 112 -7.58 26.26 2.71
CA ARG A 112 -7.66 24.92 3.31
C ARG A 112 -6.33 24.41 3.87
N GLY A 113 -5.22 25.11 3.63
CA GLY A 113 -3.89 24.72 4.06
C GLY A 113 -3.30 23.49 3.36
N THR A 114 -4.01 22.88 2.40
CA THR A 114 -3.62 21.58 1.83
C THR A 114 -2.79 21.69 0.55
N ASN A 115 -1.87 20.73 0.36
CA ASN A 115 -1.03 20.60 -0.85
C ASN A 115 -1.77 19.82 -1.94
N HIS A 116 -2.59 20.53 -2.72
CA HIS A 116 -3.42 19.93 -3.77
C HIS A 116 -2.58 19.33 -4.91
N TRP A 117 -1.37 19.84 -5.13
CA TRP A 117 -0.46 19.35 -6.18
C TRP A 117 0.01 17.91 -5.96
N ILE A 118 0.23 17.51 -4.71
CA ILE A 118 0.61 16.13 -4.37
C ILE A 118 -0.53 15.17 -4.75
N LEU A 119 -1.76 15.61 -4.52
CA LEU A 119 -2.93 14.81 -4.85
C LEU A 119 -3.07 14.58 -6.36
N TRP A 120 -2.99 15.65 -7.14
CA TRP A 120 -3.05 15.55 -8.60
C TRP A 120 -1.91 14.70 -9.14
N GLY A 121 -0.71 14.79 -8.55
CA GLY A 121 0.42 13.91 -8.89
C GLY A 121 0.12 12.43 -8.63
N TYR A 122 -0.38 12.08 -7.44
CA TYR A 122 -0.75 10.71 -7.10
C TYR A 122 -1.84 10.17 -8.04
N PHE A 123 -2.89 10.95 -8.28
CA PHE A 123 -3.98 10.58 -9.19
C PHE A 123 -3.48 10.40 -10.63
N ALA A 124 -2.60 11.30 -11.12
CA ALA A 124 -2.02 11.19 -12.46
C ALA A 124 -1.16 9.93 -12.62
N VAL A 125 -0.31 9.61 -11.63
CA VAL A 125 0.51 8.39 -11.67
C VAL A 125 -0.36 7.13 -11.59
N ALA A 126 -1.34 7.10 -10.68
CA ALA A 126 -2.26 5.96 -10.56
C ALA A 126 -3.08 5.74 -11.85
N THR A 127 -3.62 6.82 -12.42
CA THR A 127 -4.37 6.76 -13.68
C THR A 127 -3.47 6.35 -14.84
N SER A 128 -2.24 6.87 -14.91
CA SER A 128 -1.25 6.51 -15.92
C SER A 128 -0.93 5.01 -15.91
N LEU A 129 -0.70 4.43 -14.72
CA LEU A 129 -0.50 2.98 -14.58
C LEU A 129 -1.68 2.17 -15.11
N VAL A 130 -2.91 2.53 -14.76
CA VAL A 130 -4.11 1.83 -15.23
C VAL A 130 -4.27 1.93 -16.74
N LEU A 131 -4.01 3.11 -17.33
CA LEU A 131 -4.10 3.34 -18.78
C LEU A 131 -3.04 2.57 -19.56
N VAL A 132 -1.78 2.57 -19.09
CA VAL A 132 -0.67 1.87 -19.75
C VAL A 132 -0.84 0.36 -19.66
N LEU A 133 -1.27 -0.16 -18.51
CA LEU A 133 -1.45 -1.60 -18.29
C LEU A 133 -2.81 -2.13 -18.78
N ARG A 134 -3.70 -1.26 -19.28
CA ARG A 134 -5.05 -1.61 -19.76
C ARG A 134 -5.88 -2.43 -18.75
N GLY A 135 -5.65 -2.20 -17.46
CA GLY A 135 -6.31 -2.94 -16.38
C GLY A 135 -5.84 -4.39 -16.20
N ASP A 136 -4.70 -4.79 -16.76
CA ASP A 136 -4.11 -6.10 -16.47
C ASP A 136 -3.49 -6.12 -15.07
N VAL A 137 -4.14 -6.85 -14.17
CA VAL A 137 -3.73 -6.95 -12.76
C VAL A 137 -2.53 -7.88 -12.55
N GLU A 138 -2.24 -8.80 -13.48
CA GLU A 138 -1.09 -9.71 -13.37
C GLU A 138 0.21 -8.94 -13.56
N THR A 139 0.29 -8.13 -14.61
CA THR A 139 1.42 -7.21 -14.83
C THR A 139 1.50 -6.13 -13.75
N LEU A 140 0.37 -5.58 -13.28
CA LEU A 140 0.35 -4.56 -12.22
C LEU A 140 0.90 -5.12 -10.89
N SER A 141 0.50 -6.33 -10.51
CA SER A 141 1.03 -7.04 -9.35
C SER A 141 2.53 -7.28 -9.48
N GLY A 142 3.01 -7.63 -10.68
CA GLY A 142 4.43 -7.76 -10.98
C GLY A 142 5.20 -6.46 -10.74
N VAL A 143 4.74 -5.35 -11.31
CA VAL A 143 5.35 -4.01 -11.13
C VAL A 143 5.40 -3.63 -9.64
N TYR A 144 4.30 -3.83 -8.91
CA TYR A 144 4.25 -3.57 -7.47
C TYR A 144 5.26 -4.41 -6.70
N THR A 145 5.36 -5.71 -7.00
CA THR A 145 6.27 -6.64 -6.34
C THR A 145 7.73 -6.23 -6.54
N TYR A 146 8.13 -5.91 -7.77
CA TYR A 146 9.49 -5.45 -8.06
C TYR A 146 9.82 -4.11 -7.39
N ALA A 147 8.90 -3.15 -7.42
CA ALA A 147 9.09 -1.86 -6.76
C ALA A 147 9.24 -2.03 -5.24
N PHE A 148 8.42 -2.87 -4.62
CA PHE A 148 8.47 -3.14 -3.19
C PHE A 148 9.76 -3.89 -2.78
N LEU A 149 10.16 -4.89 -3.56
CA LEU A 149 11.41 -5.63 -3.33
C LEU A 149 12.62 -4.69 -3.43
N GLY A 150 12.65 -3.82 -4.44
CA GLY A 150 13.68 -2.80 -4.60
C GLY A 150 13.74 -1.83 -3.42
N LEU A 151 12.57 -1.33 -2.97
CA LEU A 151 12.47 -0.46 -1.80
C LEU A 151 13.03 -1.14 -0.54
N MET A 152 12.64 -2.39 -0.28
CA MET A 152 13.12 -3.14 0.90
C MET A 152 14.60 -3.45 0.81
N THR A 153 15.12 -3.69 -0.39
CA THR A 153 16.57 -3.89 -0.63
C THR A 153 17.36 -2.60 -0.40
N LEU A 154 16.86 -1.46 -0.89
CA LEU A 154 17.44 -0.14 -0.64
C LEU A 154 17.40 0.23 0.84
N PHE A 155 16.30 -0.07 1.53
CA PHE A 155 16.16 0.14 2.96
C PHE A 155 17.16 -0.73 3.74
N GLY A 156 17.24 -2.03 3.45
CA GLY A 156 18.18 -2.95 4.09
C GLY A 156 19.64 -2.56 3.86
N SER A 157 20.01 -2.26 2.61
CA SER A 157 21.35 -1.79 2.27
C SER A 157 21.69 -0.43 2.89
N GLY A 158 20.72 0.49 2.99
CA GLY A 158 20.87 1.75 3.71
C GLY A 158 21.16 1.55 5.20
N CYS A 159 20.44 0.64 5.86
CA CYS A 159 20.72 0.26 7.25
C CYS A 159 22.12 -0.36 7.40
N MET A 160 22.54 -1.23 6.48
CA MET A 160 23.90 -1.80 6.47
C MET A 160 24.98 -0.72 6.26
N LEU A 161 24.76 0.23 5.34
CA LEU A 161 25.67 1.35 5.09
C LEU A 161 25.82 2.24 6.33
N LEU A 162 24.72 2.53 7.04
CA LEU A 162 24.74 3.27 8.30
C LEU A 162 25.49 2.51 9.41
N LYS A 163 25.33 1.18 9.49
CA LYS A 163 26.08 0.33 10.42
C LYS A 163 27.58 0.35 10.12
N TYR A 164 27.97 0.42 8.84
CA TYR A 164 29.37 0.48 8.41
C TYR A 164 30.00 1.88 8.56
N LYS A 165 29.36 2.94 8.04
CA LYS A 165 29.95 4.30 7.99
C LYS A 165 29.72 5.13 9.25
N ARG A 166 28.65 4.88 10.01
CA ARG A 166 28.29 5.61 11.23
C ARG A 166 28.03 4.65 12.39
N ALA A 167 29.07 3.94 12.81
CA ALA A 167 29.00 3.04 13.96
C ALA A 167 28.75 3.79 15.29
N ALA A 168 29.18 5.05 15.40
CA ALA A 168 29.12 5.85 16.63
C ALA A 168 27.74 6.42 17.00
N LEU A 169 26.71 6.23 16.18
CA LEU A 169 25.35 6.64 16.53
C LEU A 169 24.79 5.73 17.64
N PRO A 170 24.17 6.28 18.71
CA PRO A 170 23.56 5.49 19.75
C PRO A 170 22.42 4.62 19.19
N ARG A 171 22.33 3.36 19.63
CA ARG A 171 21.33 2.38 19.18
C ARG A 171 20.69 1.72 20.39
N ASP A 172 19.36 1.71 20.45
CA ASP A 172 18.61 1.00 21.50
C ASP A 172 18.64 -0.51 21.31
N VAL A 173 18.75 -0.98 20.06
CA VAL A 173 18.81 -2.40 19.70
C VAL A 173 19.95 -2.63 18.70
N ILE A 174 20.79 -3.64 18.99
CA ILE A 174 21.93 -4.00 18.15
C ILE A 174 21.64 -5.35 17.50
N ALA A 175 21.40 -5.34 16.18
CA ALA A 175 21.26 -6.56 15.42
C ALA A 175 22.65 -7.16 15.08
N PRO A 176 22.81 -8.50 15.09
CA PRO A 176 23.98 -9.16 14.51
C PRO A 176 24.12 -8.82 13.01
N TRP A 177 25.28 -9.12 12.44
CA TRP A 177 25.50 -8.99 10.99
C TRP A 177 24.82 -10.13 10.24
#